data_AF-A0AAE1US21-F1
#
_entry.id   AF-A0AAE1US21-F1
#
_cell.length_a   1.000
_cell.length_b   1.000
_cell.length_c   1.000
_cell.angle_alpha   90.00
_cell.angle_beta   90.00
_cell.angle_gamma   90.00
#
_symmetry.space_group_name_H-M   'P 1'
#
loop_
_entity.id
_entity.type
_entity.pdbx_description
1 polymer ?
#
loop_
_entity_poly.entity_id
_entity_poly.type
_entity_poly.pdbx_seq_one_letter_code
_entity_poly.pdbx_strand_id
1 'polypeptide(L)' 'MEVRIEVAGQEATLPVSVAEMEDQCLLGLNYLLSMECELNFCSMKLEVRGKSVPVTAARHTRSGGEVRAL' A
#
# COMPACT_ATOMS: atom_id res chain seq x y z
N MET A 1 5.67 -14.35 5.37
CA MET A 1 6.74 -13.84 6.25
C MET A 1 6.20 -12.61 6.97
N GLU A 2 6.54 -12.37 8.23
CA GLU A 2 6.18 -11.13 8.92
C GLU A 2 7.38 -10.18 8.92
N VAL A 3 7.13 -8.90 8.62
CA VAL A 3 8.18 -7.87 8.58
C VAL A 3 7.74 -6.67 9.41
N ARG A 4 8.68 -6.11 10.18
CA ARG A 4 8.50 -4.84 10.87
C ARG A 4 8.75 -3.70 9.90
N ILE A 5 7.75 -2.85 9.70
CA ILE A 5 7.82 -1.67 8.85
C ILE A 5 7.30 -0.46 9.61
N GLU A 6 7.76 0.73 9.22
CA GLU A 6 7.19 1.98 9.70
C GLU A 6 6.13 2.48 8.71
N VAL A 7 4.94 2.78 9.21
CA VAL A 7 3.80 3.31 8.46
C VAL A 7 3.27 4.55 9.16
N ALA A 8 3.22 5.69 8.46
CA ALA A 8 2.74 6.95 9.02
C ALA A 8 3.42 7.33 10.36
N GLY A 9 4.72 7.02 10.51
CA GLY A 9 5.46 7.23 11.75
C GLY A 9 4.99 6.35 12.91
N GLN A 10 4.52 5.13 12.62
CA GLN A 10 4.18 4.09 13.60
C GLN A 10 4.77 2.75 13.14
N GLU A 11 5.39 2.00 14.05
CA GLU A 11 5.83 0.64 13.73
C GLU A 11 4.64 -0.32 13.63
N ALA A 12 4.67 -1.19 12.63
CA ALA A 12 3.72 -2.27 12.43
C ALA A 12 4.45 -3.55 11.99
N THR A 13 4.00 -4.70 12.50
CA THR A 13 4.43 -6.02 12.00
C THR A 13 3.34 -6.54 11.09
N LEU A 14 3.65 -6.73 9.81
CA LEU A 14 2.65 -7.09 8.80
C LEU A 14 3.10 -8.29 7.98
N PRO A 15 2.15 -9.15 7.56
CA PRO A 15 2.45 -10.23 6.63
C PRO A 15 2.81 -9.65 5.25
N VAL A 16 3.94 -10.09 4.70
CA VAL A 16 4.40 -9.72 3.37
C VAL A 16 4.59 -10.95 2.48
N SER A 17 4.32 -10.74 1.20
CA SER A 17 4.61 -11.67 0.11
C SER A 17 5.72 -11.08 -0.74
N VAL A 18 6.68 -11.92 -1.15
CA VAL A 18 7.78 -11.52 -2.05
C VAL A 18 7.47 -12.08 -3.43
N ALA A 19 7.49 -11.23 -4.45
CA ALA A 19 7.29 -11.60 -5.83
C ALA A 19 8.20 -10.75 -6.74
N GLU A 20 8.47 -11.23 -7.95
CA GLU A 20 9.14 -10.44 -8.98
C GLU A 20 8.14 -9.41 -9.53
N MET A 21 8.43 -8.12 -9.34
CA MET A 21 7.56 -7.02 -9.72
C MET A 21 8.37 -5.77 -10.10
N GLU A 22 7.79 -4.93 -10.95
CA GLU A 22 8.40 -3.65 -11.36
C GLU A 22 8.35 -2.62 -10.23
N ASP A 23 7.24 -2.59 -9.48
CA ASP A 23 7.06 -1.70 -8.34
C ASP A 23 7.85 -2.20 -7.12
N GLN A 24 8.40 -1.28 -6.32
CA GLN A 24 9.15 -1.64 -5.12
C GLN A 24 8.26 -2.20 -4.00
N CYS A 25 6.98 -1.83 -3.98
CA CYS A 25 6.02 -2.26 -2.97
C CYS A 25 4.59 -2.03 -3.44
N LEU A 26 3.73 -3.03 -3.21
CA LEU A 26 2.29 -2.93 -3.41
C LEU A 26 1.55 -3.16 -2.10
N LEU A 27 0.66 -2.24 -1.75
CA LEU A 27 -0.18 -2.35 -0.56
C LEU A 27 -1.54 -2.93 -0.96
N GLY A 28 -1.76 -4.19 -0.60
CA GLY A 28 -3.02 -4.88 -0.86
C GLY A 28 -4.18 -4.44 0.05
N LEU A 29 -5.39 -4.91 -0.25
CA LEU A 29 -6.57 -4.64 0.58
C LEU A 29 -6.42 -5.15 2.02
N ASN A 30 -5.71 -6.27 2.19
CA ASN A 30 -5.38 -6.84 3.51
C ASN A 30 -4.60 -5.84 4.38
N TYR A 31 -3.67 -5.10 3.79
CA TYR A 31 -2.93 -4.04 4.47
C TYR A 31 -3.88 -2.90 4.87
N LEU A 32 -4.71 -2.43 3.93
CA LEU A 32 -5.65 -1.32 4.19
C LEU A 32 -6.60 -1.64 5.34
N LEU A 33 -7.10 -2.89 5.40
CA LEU A 33 -7.96 -3.35 6.48
C LEU A 33 -7.20 -3.45 7.82
N SER A 34 -6.00 -4.02 7.82
CA SER A 34 -5.22 -4.25 9.05
C SER A 34 -4.68 -2.96 9.69
N MET A 35 -4.56 -1.91 8.87
CA MET A 35 -4.00 -0.63 9.29
C MET A 35 -5.06 0.46 9.46
N GLU A 36 -6.36 0.08 9.47
CA GLU A 36 -7.47 1.03 9.63
C GLU A 36 -7.34 2.22 8.68
N CYS A 37 -7.09 1.92 7.41
CA CYS A 37 -6.90 2.95 6.40
C CYS A 37 -8.22 3.54 5.94
N GLU A 38 -8.27 4.87 5.79
CA GLU A 38 -9.35 5.58 5.12
C GLU A 38 -8.82 6.30 3.89
N LEU A 39 -9.39 5.99 2.71
CA LEU A 39 -9.01 6.65 1.45
C LEU A 39 -10.14 7.56 0.99
N ASN A 40 -9.89 8.86 1.01
CA ASN A 40 -10.81 9.86 0.51
C ASN A 40 -10.38 10.33 -0.89
N PHE A 41 -11.12 9.90 -1.91
CA PHE A 41 -10.84 10.24 -3.31
C PHE A 41 -11.16 11.70 -3.65
N CYS A 42 -12.12 12.33 -2.97
CA CYS A 42 -12.46 13.73 -3.20
C CYS A 42 -11.33 14.66 -2.75
N SER A 43 -10.71 14.37 -1.61
CA SER A 43 -9.60 15.16 -1.08
C SER A 43 -8.23 14.63 -1.47
N MET A 44 -8.16 13.47 -2.13
CA MET A 44 -6.92 12.74 -2.43
C MET A 44 -6.06 12.61 -1.17
N LYS A 45 -6.63 12.03 -0.11
CA LYS A 45 -5.96 11.80 1.16
C LYS A 45 -6.13 10.35 1.59
N LEU A 46 -5.03 9.78 2.08
CA LEU A 46 -5.05 8.52 2.82
C LEU A 46 -4.83 8.84 4.29
N GLU A 47 -5.65 8.29 5.15
CA GLU A 47 -5.40 8.23 6.59
C GLU A 47 -5.05 6.80 6.97
N VAL A 48 -4.10 6.66 7.89
CA VAL A 48 -3.69 5.37 8.46
C VAL A 48 -3.73 5.50 9.96
N ARG A 49 -4.63 4.77 10.64
CA ARG A 49 -4.84 4.87 12.09
C ARG A 49 -5.01 6.34 12.57
N GLY A 50 -5.79 7.11 11.83
CA GLY A 50 -6.06 8.53 12.09
C GLY A 50 -4.90 9.50 11.79
N LYS A 51 -3.79 9.02 11.19
CA LYS A 51 -2.71 9.89 10.70
C LYS A 51 -2.80 10.09 9.19
N SER A 52 -2.85 11.35 8.77
CA SER A 52 -2.84 11.72 7.34
C SER A 52 -1.49 11.40 6.70
N VAL A 53 -1.55 10.71 5.56
CA VAL A 53 -0.41 10.35 4.72
C VAL A 53 -0.55 11.04 3.36
N PRO A 54 0.49 11.76 2.88
CA PRO A 54 0.47 12.34 1.54
C PRO A 54 0.30 11.24 0.48
N VAL A 55 -0.65 11.42 -0.43
CA VAL A 55 -0.80 10.55 -1.61
C VAL A 55 -0.62 11.37 -2.88
N THR A 56 -0.08 10.72 -3.90
CA THR A 56 0.03 11.27 -5.24
C THR A 56 -0.66 10.32 -6.19
N ALA A 57 -1.45 10.87 -7.12
CA ALA A 57 -2.03 10.07 -8.18
C ALA A 57 -0.90 9.52 -9.08
N ALA A 58 -0.74 8.21 -9.09
CA ALA A 58 0.14 7.56 -10.06
C ALA A 58 -0.47 7.73 -11.46
N ARG A 59 0.32 8.24 -12.41
CA ARG A 59 -0.06 8.18 -13.83
C ARG A 59 0.29 6.78 -14.30
N HIS A 60 -0.71 5.96 -14.58
CA HIS A 60 -0.49 4.69 -15.26
C HIS A 60 0.08 4.96 -16.66
N THR A 61 1.40 4.88 -16.81
CA THR A 61 2.01 4.63 -18.12
C THR A 61 1.78 3.15 -18.41
N ARG A 62 0.91 2.82 -19.37
CA ARG A 62 0.69 1.43 -19.77
C ARG A 62 2.00 0.85 -20.32
N SER A 63 2.73 0.07 -19.52
CA SER A 63 3.37 -1.15 -19.97
C SER A 63 2.67 -2.29 -19.24
N GLY A 64 1.75 -2.97 -19.93
CA GLY A 64 1.03 -4.09 -19.35
C GLY A 64 1.97 -5.28 -19.17
N GLY A 65 2.38 -5.55 -17.94
CA GLY A 65 2.82 -6.86 -17.50
C GLY A 65 1.62 -7.63 -16.96
N GLU A 66 1.29 -8.78 -17.55
CA GLU A 66 0.31 -9.71 -16.97
C GLU A 66 0.78 -10.14 -15.58
N VAL A 67 0.05 -9.75 -14.54
CA VAL A 67 0.21 -10.36 -13.22
C VAL A 67 -0.41 -11.76 -13.29
N ARG A 68 0.44 -12.76 -13.56
CA ARG A 68 0.05 -14.17 -13.43
C ARG A 68 0.17 -14.56 -11.97
N ALA A 69 -0.97 -14.82 -11.32
CA ALA A 69 -0.97 -15.54 -10.06
C ALA A 69 -0.52 -16.99 -10.32
N LEU A 70 0.48 -17.44 -9.56
CA LEU A 70 0.89 -18.85 -9.47
C LEU A 70 -0.12 -19.65 -8.65
#